data_AF-B0ST10-F1
#
_entry.id   AF-B0ST10-F1
#
_cell.length_a   1.000
_cell.length_b   1.000
_cell.length_c   1.000
_cell.angle_alpha   90.00
_cell.angle_beta   90.00
_cell.angle_gamma   90.00
#
_symmetry.space_group_name_H-M   'P 1'
#
loop_
_entity.id
_entity.type
_entity.pdbx_description
1 polymer ?
#
loop_
_entity_poly.entity_id
_entity_poly.type
_entity_poly.pdbx_seq_one_letter_code
_entity_poly.pdbx_strand_id
1 'polypeptide(L)'
;MAIEVLLYGGNKQSPVLLYYLAESQVMTGNERDGIENYRTAFLNDPQLFPHTLVRWPPMVDLILKAKRLSEKEEETKELVPVLAWREGLFRSGQKKDEATIQIWYGELKRLTDSKERSGGSFRLEARIEQFALAIVSSADEIRSRDAFLFAKNLV
;
A
#
# COMPACT_ATOMS: atom_id res chain seq x y z
N MET A 1 16.12 -20.81 -17.63
CA MET A 1 15.48 -20.77 -16.31
C MET A 1 14.33 -19.80 -16.43
N ALA A 2 13.11 -20.31 -16.63
CA ALA A 2 11.92 -19.47 -16.80
C ALA A 2 11.38 -19.10 -15.41
N ILE A 3 11.14 -17.82 -15.18
CA ILE A 3 10.48 -17.33 -13.96
C ILE A 3 9.00 -17.75 -14.08
N GLU A 4 8.58 -18.72 -13.27
CA GLU A 4 7.15 -19.02 -13.09
C GLU A 4 6.50 -17.85 -12.35
N VAL A 5 5.85 -16.99 -13.12
CA VAL A 5 4.94 -15.97 -12.60
C VAL A 5 3.64 -16.67 -12.27
N LEU A 6 3.39 -16.94 -10.97
CA LEU A 6 2.11 -17.40 -10.48
C LEU A 6 1.05 -16.32 -10.75
N LEU A 7 0.35 -16.47 -11.86
CA LEU A 7 -0.79 -15.67 -12.28
C LEU A 7 -2.02 -16.06 -11.43
N TYR A 8 -2.27 -15.33 -10.35
CA TYR A 8 -3.57 -15.35 -9.67
C TYR A 8 -4.35 -14.07 -9.99
N GLY A 9 -5.33 -14.20 -10.90
CA GLY A 9 -6.54 -13.38 -10.97
C GLY A 9 -6.44 -11.96 -11.56
N GLY A 10 -6.86 -11.83 -12.83
CA GLY A 10 -7.42 -10.62 -13.44
C GLY A 10 -6.44 -9.48 -13.74
N ASN A 11 -5.86 -9.46 -14.95
CA ASN A 11 -5.18 -8.30 -15.59
C ASN A 11 -4.52 -7.28 -14.64
N LYS A 12 -3.77 -7.73 -13.64
CA LYS A 12 -3.05 -6.83 -12.74
C LYS A 12 -1.83 -6.33 -13.47
N GLN A 13 -1.86 -5.06 -13.88
CA GLN A 13 -0.67 -4.37 -14.37
C GLN A 13 0.47 -4.53 -13.34
N SER A 14 1.68 -4.77 -13.84
CA SER A 14 2.86 -4.92 -12.99
C SER A 14 2.99 -3.73 -12.04
N PRO A 15 3.27 -3.94 -10.73
CA PRO A 15 3.45 -2.84 -9.77
C PRO A 15 4.50 -1.82 -10.22
N VAL A 16 5.57 -2.29 -10.89
CA VAL A 16 6.61 -1.43 -11.47
C VAL A 16 6.01 -0.46 -12.49
N LEU A 17 5.15 -0.96 -13.39
CA LEU A 17 4.49 -0.13 -14.40
C LEU A 17 3.52 0.86 -13.73
N LEU A 18 2.81 0.43 -12.69
CA LEU A 18 1.93 1.30 -11.93
C LEU A 18 2.69 2.43 -11.22
N TYR A 19 3.88 2.17 -10.67
CA TYR A 19 4.70 3.24 -10.08
C TYR A 19 5.15 4.28 -11.12
N TYR A 20 5.56 3.84 -12.32
CA TYR A 20 5.93 4.77 -13.39
C TYR A 20 4.74 5.57 -13.90
N LEU A 21 3.59 4.92 -14.07
CA LEU A 21 2.36 5.57 -14.47
C LEU A 21 1.92 6.60 -13.41
N ALA A 22 1.98 6.21 -12.14
CA ALA A 22 1.66 7.07 -11.01
C ALA A 22 2.52 8.33 -11.00
N GLU A 23 3.85 8.18 -11.08
CA GLU A 23 4.80 9.30 -11.13
C GLU A 23 4.52 10.22 -12.32
N SER A 24 4.30 9.66 -13.51
CA SER A 24 3.98 10.44 -14.70
C SER A 24 2.69 11.24 -14.52
N GLN A 25 1.65 10.64 -13.95
CA GLN A 25 0.35 11.27 -13.75
C GLN A 25 0.39 12.40 -12.71
N VAL A 26 1.02 12.18 -11.55
CA VAL A 26 1.15 13.24 -10.54
C VAL A 26 2.00 14.41 -11.05
N MET A 27 3.01 14.14 -11.89
CA MET A 27 3.87 15.18 -12.47
C MET A 27 3.24 15.93 -13.66
N THR A 28 2.18 15.39 -14.25
CA THR A 28 1.45 16.01 -15.39
C THR A 28 0.11 16.61 -14.98
N GLY A 29 -0.17 16.70 -13.68
CA GLY A 29 -1.38 17.32 -13.13
C GLY A 29 -2.59 16.39 -13.02
N ASN A 30 -2.47 15.10 -13.39
CA ASN A 30 -3.48 14.09 -13.08
C ASN A 30 -3.21 13.42 -11.73
N GLU A 31 -3.16 14.24 -10.68
CA GLU A 31 -2.70 13.83 -9.36
C GLU A 31 -3.60 12.76 -8.73
N ARG A 32 -4.93 12.86 -8.92
CA ARG A 32 -5.89 11.92 -8.34
C ARG A 32 -5.67 10.49 -8.82
N ASP A 33 -5.52 10.31 -10.13
CA ASP A 33 -5.31 8.98 -10.73
C ASP A 33 -3.90 8.48 -10.42
N GLY A 34 -2.92 9.38 -10.38
CA GLY A 34 -1.55 9.05 -9.98
C GLY A 34 -1.47 8.51 -8.55
N ILE A 35 -2.14 9.17 -7.59
CA ILE A 35 -2.22 8.71 -6.20
C ILE A 35 -2.93 7.36 -6.09
N GLU A 36 -3.96 7.12 -6.90
CA GLU A 36 -4.65 5.82 -6.93
C GLU A 36 -3.75 4.70 -7.48
N ASN A 37 -2.95 5.00 -8.51
CA ASN A 37 -1.97 4.06 -9.04
C ASN A 37 -0.84 3.77 -8.04
N TYR A 38 -0.37 4.78 -7.29
CA TYR A 38 0.56 4.54 -6.17
C TYR A 38 -0.05 3.61 -5.12
N ARG A 39 -1.27 3.91 -4.64
CA ARG A 39 -1.97 3.07 -3.65
C ARG A 39 -2.06 1.63 -4.12
N THR A 40 -2.48 1.42 -5.36
CA THR A 40 -2.61 0.09 -5.95
C THR A 40 -1.26 -0.61 -6.06
N ALA A 41 -0.21 0.09 -6.52
CA ALA A 41 1.14 -0.46 -6.64
C ALA A 41 1.70 -0.87 -5.28
N PHE A 42 1.56 -0.02 -4.26
CA PHE A 42 2.00 -0.31 -2.90
C PHE A 42 1.22 -1.46 -2.27
N LEU A 43 -0.10 -1.54 -2.41
CA LEU A 43 -0.87 -2.68 -1.90
C LEU A 43 -0.52 -3.99 -2.62
N ASN A 44 -0.02 -3.95 -3.85
CA ASN A 44 0.47 -5.13 -4.54
C ASN A 44 1.88 -5.53 -4.08
N ASP A 45 2.88 -4.66 -4.25
CA ASP A 45 4.26 -4.92 -3.82
C ASP A 45 5.08 -3.63 -3.59
N PRO A 46 5.33 -3.25 -2.33
CA PRO A 46 6.18 -2.11 -1.98
C PRO A 46 7.64 -2.29 -2.37
N GLN A 47 8.16 -3.52 -2.43
CA GLN A 47 9.59 -3.76 -2.70
C GLN A 47 10.01 -3.37 -4.12
N LEU A 48 9.03 -3.32 -5.03
CA LEU A 48 9.22 -2.90 -6.41
C LEU A 48 9.20 -1.37 -6.59
N PHE A 49 9.08 -0.60 -5.51
CA PHE A 49 9.02 0.86 -5.57
C PHE A 49 10.35 1.48 -6.04
N PRO A 50 10.37 2.17 -7.21
CA PRO A 50 11.58 2.77 -7.76
C PRO A 50 11.86 4.15 -7.12
N HIS A 51 12.05 4.16 -5.79
CA HIS A 51 12.14 5.38 -4.98
C HIS A 51 13.22 6.40 -5.43
N THR A 52 14.26 5.95 -6.14
CA THR A 52 15.32 6.83 -6.67
C THR A 52 14.89 7.65 -7.89
N LEU A 53 13.84 7.22 -8.58
CA LEU A 53 13.31 7.86 -9.78
C LEU A 53 12.13 8.80 -9.48
N VAL A 54 11.64 8.81 -8.25
CA VAL A 54 10.56 9.68 -7.79
C VAL A 54 11.00 11.14 -7.78
N ARG A 55 10.14 12.02 -8.30
CA ARG A 55 10.34 13.47 -8.38
C ARG A 55 9.16 14.25 -7.81
N TRP A 56 7.99 13.63 -7.68
CA TRP A 56 6.84 14.25 -7.08
C TRP A 56 7.10 14.66 -5.62
N PRO A 57 7.09 15.96 -5.28
CA PRO A 57 7.61 16.45 -3.99
C PRO A 57 6.99 15.79 -2.75
N PRO A 58 5.66 15.59 -2.66
CA PRO A 58 5.06 14.92 -1.51
C PRO A 58 5.62 13.50 -1.27
N MET A 59 5.88 12.74 -2.34
CA MET A 59 6.46 11.41 -2.20
C MET A 59 7.95 11.45 -1.88
N VAL A 60 8.69 12.43 -2.41
CA VAL A 60 10.10 12.66 -2.06
C VAL A 60 10.25 12.93 -0.55
N ASP A 61 9.38 13.77 0.01
CA ASP A 61 9.40 14.09 1.44
C ASP A 61 9.17 12.84 2.31
N LEU A 62 8.22 11.98 1.91
CA LEU A 62 7.97 10.70 2.58
C LEU A 62 9.16 9.74 2.47
N ILE A 63 9.84 9.68 1.33
CA ILE A 63 11.06 8.87 1.15
C ILE A 63 12.16 9.36 2.08
N LEU A 64 12.39 10.68 2.15
CA LEU A 64 13.40 11.26 3.03
C LEU A 64 13.06 10.99 4.50
N LYS A 65 11.78 11.06 4.88
CA LYS A 65 11.33 10.72 6.22
C LYS A 65 11.54 9.24 6.54
N ALA A 66 11.19 8.33 5.63
CA ALA A 66 11.41 6.90 5.80
C ALA A 66 12.90 6.56 5.96
N LYS A 67 13.79 7.19 5.18
CA LYS A 67 15.26 7.02 5.29
C LYS A 67 15.84 7.53 6.61
N ARG A 68 15.16 8.45 7.31
CA ARG A 68 15.54 8.88 8.67
C ARG A 68 15.13 7.88 9.73
N LEU A 69 14.15 7.02 9.45
CA LEU A 69 13.61 6.02 10.37
C LEU A 69 14.26 4.64 10.20
N SER A 70 14.75 4.32 9.00
CA SER A 70 15.50 3.10 8.72
C SER A 70 16.62 3.35 7.72
N GLU A 71 17.78 2.77 8.01
CA GLU A 71 18.95 2.76 7.11
C GLU A 71 18.84 1.69 6.01
N LYS A 72 17.93 0.72 6.15
CA LYS A 72 17.74 -0.36 5.18
C LYS A 72 16.75 0.05 4.09
N GLU A 73 17.15 -0.14 2.84
CA GLU A 73 16.31 0.19 1.68
C GLU A 73 14.99 -0.60 1.67
N GLU A 74 15.04 -1.89 1.98
CA GLU A 74 13.84 -2.76 2.00
C GLU A 74 12.81 -2.29 3.02
N GLU A 75 13.25 -1.87 4.20
CA GLU A 75 12.40 -1.33 5.26
C GLU A 75 11.87 0.07 4.87
N THR A 76 12.70 0.90 4.24
CA THR A 76 12.29 2.20 3.70
C THR A 76 11.12 2.05 2.72
N LYS A 77 11.20 1.08 1.81
CA LYS A 77 10.14 0.81 0.82
C LYS A 77 8.82 0.39 1.45
N GLU A 78 8.85 -0.32 2.58
CA GLU A 78 7.65 -0.68 3.33
C GLU A 78 7.11 0.49 4.16
N LEU A 79 7.97 1.40 4.63
CA LEU A 79 7.58 2.56 5.43
C LEU A 79 6.91 3.66 4.62
N VAL A 80 7.39 3.92 3.41
CA VAL A 80 6.84 4.98 2.54
C VAL A 80 5.31 4.91 2.41
N PRO A 81 4.69 3.77 2.05
CA PRO A 81 3.23 3.70 1.95
C PRO A 81 2.53 3.87 3.31
N VAL A 82 3.10 3.37 4.42
CA VAL A 82 2.55 3.59 5.76
C VAL A 82 2.47 5.08 6.07
N LEU A 83 3.58 5.81 5.85
CA LEU A 83 3.63 7.25 6.04
C LEU A 83 2.65 7.98 5.12
N ALA A 84 2.54 7.55 3.85
CA ALA A 84 1.60 8.14 2.90
C ALA A 84 0.14 8.06 3.36
N TRP A 85 -0.29 6.97 3.99
CA TRP A 85 -1.62 6.90 4.60
C TRP A 85 -1.75 7.74 5.87
N ARG A 86 -0.79 7.62 6.80
CA ARG A 86 -0.81 8.34 8.08
C ARG A 86 -0.85 9.86 7.90
N GLU A 87 -0.09 10.37 6.94
CA GLU A 87 0.00 11.81 6.64
C GLU A 87 -1.10 12.30 5.71
N GLY A 88 -1.96 11.39 5.24
CA GLY A 88 -3.13 11.74 4.46
C GLY A 88 -2.93 11.86 2.97
N LEU A 89 -1.71 11.64 2.45
CA LEU A 89 -1.44 11.62 1.01
C LEU A 89 -2.29 10.57 0.28
N PHE A 90 -2.51 9.42 0.92
CA PHE A 90 -3.33 8.32 0.39
C PHE A 90 -4.77 8.29 0.90
N ARG A 91 -5.26 9.36 1.56
CA ARG A 91 -6.67 9.43 1.94
C ARG A 91 -7.53 9.48 0.68
N SER A 92 -8.39 8.49 0.53
CA SER A 92 -9.36 8.47 -0.57
C SER A 92 -10.51 9.43 -0.27
N GLY A 93 -10.81 10.35 -1.19
CA GLY A 93 -12.05 11.13 -1.15
C GLY A 93 -13.30 10.29 -1.47
N GLN A 94 -13.12 9.07 -1.98
CA GLN A 94 -14.20 8.14 -2.33
C GLN A 94 -14.01 6.80 -1.63
N LYS A 95 -15.11 6.25 -1.12
CA LYS A 95 -15.11 4.90 -0.55
C LYS A 95 -14.94 3.85 -1.66
N LYS A 96 -14.22 2.78 -1.35
CA LYS A 96 -14.09 1.63 -2.26
C LYS A 96 -15.32 0.76 -2.16
N ASP A 97 -15.58 -0.01 -3.21
CA ASP A 97 -16.62 -1.01 -3.17
C ASP A 97 -16.32 -2.11 -2.15
N GLU A 98 -17.38 -2.78 -1.69
CA GLU A 98 -17.26 -3.81 -0.68
C GLU A 98 -16.39 -4.98 -1.13
N ALA A 99 -16.45 -5.36 -2.42
CA ALA A 99 -15.63 -6.45 -2.96
C ALA A 99 -14.13 -6.17 -2.80
N THR A 100 -13.68 -4.96 -3.10
CA THR A 100 -12.29 -4.53 -2.93
C THR A 100 -11.89 -4.56 -1.46
N ILE A 101 -12.75 -4.06 -0.56
CA ILE A 101 -12.49 -4.09 0.88
C ILE A 101 -12.39 -5.52 1.40
N GLN A 102 -13.22 -6.45 0.93
CA GLN A 102 -13.15 -7.87 1.32
C GLN A 102 -11.86 -8.55 0.84
N ILE A 103 -11.35 -8.20 -0.35
CA ILE A 103 -10.04 -8.68 -0.82
C ILE A 103 -8.93 -8.20 0.12
N TRP A 104 -8.92 -6.91 0.46
CA TRP A 104 -7.93 -6.34 1.39
C TRP A 104 -8.05 -6.95 2.79
N TYR A 105 -9.27 -7.22 3.25
CA TYR A 105 -9.52 -7.83 4.55
C TYR A 105 -9.02 -9.27 4.61
N GLY A 106 -9.26 -10.07 3.57
CA GLY A 106 -8.75 -11.44 3.48
C GLY A 106 -7.21 -11.48 3.54
N GLU A 107 -6.56 -10.55 2.84
CA GLU A 107 -5.11 -10.42 2.88
C GLU A 107 -4.58 -9.96 4.26
N LEU A 108 -5.23 -8.96 4.87
CA LEU A 108 -4.89 -8.48 6.21
C LEU A 108 -4.98 -9.59 7.27
N LYS A 109 -6.03 -10.42 7.23
CA LYS A 109 -6.16 -11.61 8.08
C LYS A 109 -5.02 -12.58 7.87
N ARG A 110 -4.74 -12.95 6.60
CA ARG A 110 -3.67 -13.88 6.24
C ARG A 110 -2.31 -13.42 6.79
N LEU A 111 -2.02 -12.12 6.70
CA LEU A 111 -0.78 -11.53 7.22
C LEU A 111 -0.74 -11.56 8.76
N THR A 112 -1.86 -11.27 9.43
CA THR A 112 -1.96 -11.33 10.89
C THR A 112 -1.76 -12.76 11.41
N ASP A 113 -2.41 -13.75 10.81
CA ASP A 113 -2.22 -15.17 11.14
C ASP A 113 -0.78 -15.65 10.88
N SER A 114 -0.12 -15.07 9.86
CA SER A 114 1.30 -15.32 9.61
C SER A 114 2.18 -14.72 10.71
N LYS A 115 1.85 -13.52 11.21
CA LYS A 115 2.60 -12.87 12.29
C LYS A 115 2.51 -13.67 13.58
N GLU A 116 1.32 -14.12 13.95
CA GLU A 116 1.11 -14.93 15.16
C GLU A 116 1.91 -16.24 15.14
N ARG A 117 2.07 -16.87 13.97
CA ARG A 117 2.82 -18.13 13.83
C ARG A 117 4.34 -17.95 13.76
N SER A 118 4.81 -16.87 13.16
CA SER A 118 6.24 -16.66 12.88
C SER A 118 6.96 -15.72 13.86
N GLY A 119 6.22 -15.06 14.76
CA GLY A 119 6.76 -14.04 15.66
C GLY A 119 6.90 -12.65 15.03
N GLY A 120 6.54 -12.51 13.74
CA GLY A 120 6.56 -11.24 13.04
C GLY A 120 7.91 -10.86 12.43
N SER A 121 7.87 -9.91 11.51
CA SER A 121 9.04 -9.23 10.97
C SER A 121 8.65 -7.79 10.65
N PHE A 122 9.62 -6.87 10.60
CA PHE A 122 9.36 -5.48 10.26
C PHE A 122 8.52 -5.34 8.98
N ARG A 123 8.90 -6.09 7.94
CA ARG A 123 8.18 -6.11 6.66
C ARG A 123 6.74 -6.60 6.84
N LEU A 124 6.54 -7.70 7.57
CA LEU A 124 5.20 -8.23 7.81
C LEU A 124 4.32 -7.25 8.58
N GLU A 125 4.88 -6.59 9.59
CA GLU A 125 4.18 -5.60 10.40
C GLU A 125 3.81 -4.36 9.59
N ALA A 126 4.74 -3.84 8.80
CA ALA A 126 4.46 -2.72 7.89
C ALA A 126 3.37 -3.08 6.87
N ARG A 127 3.36 -4.31 6.35
CA ARG A 127 2.31 -4.78 5.42
C ARG A 127 0.93 -4.90 6.09
N ILE A 128 0.87 -5.43 7.32
CA ILE A 128 -0.37 -5.44 8.12
C ILE A 128 -0.88 -4.00 8.28
N GLU A 129 0.01 -3.08 8.64
CA GLU A 129 -0.36 -1.69 8.84
C GLU A 129 -0.85 -1.01 7.54
N GLN A 130 -0.18 -1.23 6.41
CA GLN A 130 -0.59 -0.70 5.11
C GLN A 130 -2.03 -1.10 4.76
N PHE A 131 -2.36 -2.38 4.89
CA PHE A 131 -3.72 -2.86 4.59
C PHE A 131 -4.74 -2.33 5.60
N ALA A 132 -4.40 -2.28 6.88
CA ALA A 132 -5.29 -1.75 7.91
C ALA A 132 -5.61 -0.26 7.65
N LEU A 133 -4.59 0.56 7.38
CA LEU A 133 -4.78 1.97 7.02
C LEU A 133 -5.56 2.15 5.71
N ALA A 134 -5.31 1.32 4.70
CA ALA A 134 -6.06 1.34 3.44
C ALA A 134 -7.56 1.05 3.66
N ILE A 135 -7.88 0.05 4.48
CA ILE A 135 -9.26 -0.28 4.84
C ILE A 135 -9.90 0.86 5.65
N VAL A 136 -9.26 1.33 6.73
CA VAL A 136 -9.82 2.40 7.57
C VAL A 136 -10.09 3.67 6.76
N SER A 137 -9.20 4.04 5.85
CA SER A 137 -9.38 5.23 5.02
C SER A 137 -10.47 5.07 3.96
N SER A 138 -10.69 3.85 3.44
CA SER A 138 -11.46 3.65 2.21
C SER A 138 -12.76 2.85 2.39
N ALA A 139 -12.96 2.17 3.51
CA ALA A 139 -14.15 1.36 3.78
C ALA A 139 -15.37 2.21 4.15
N ASP A 140 -16.54 1.74 3.75
CA ASP A 140 -17.82 2.17 4.30
C ASP A 140 -18.05 1.44 5.63
N GLU A 141 -18.24 2.19 6.72
CA GLU A 141 -18.34 1.63 8.08
C GLU A 141 -19.56 0.73 8.29
N ILE A 142 -20.58 0.85 7.44
CA ILE A 142 -21.82 0.06 7.52
C ILE A 142 -21.66 -1.19 6.68
N ARG A 143 -21.32 -1.04 5.39
CA ARG A 143 -21.27 -2.16 4.44
C ARG A 143 -20.07 -3.08 4.67
N SER A 144 -18.95 -2.54 5.15
CA SER A 144 -17.74 -3.31 5.38
C SER A 144 -17.31 -3.28 6.85
N ARG A 145 -18.30 -3.28 7.75
CA ARG A 145 -18.12 -3.09 9.20
C ARG A 145 -17.05 -4.00 9.80
N ASP A 146 -17.09 -5.30 9.50
CA ASP A 146 -16.16 -6.27 10.10
C ASP A 146 -14.71 -6.00 9.68
N ALA A 147 -14.50 -5.71 8.39
CA ALA A 147 -13.19 -5.34 7.88
C ALA A 147 -12.69 -4.04 8.52
N PHE A 148 -13.57 -3.04 8.63
CA PHE A 148 -13.25 -1.75 9.25
C PHE A 148 -12.87 -1.91 10.73
N LEU A 149 -13.68 -2.60 11.52
CA LEU A 149 -13.42 -2.82 12.94
C LEU A 149 -12.15 -3.63 13.17
N PHE A 150 -11.92 -4.67 12.37
CA PHE A 150 -10.70 -5.46 12.45
C PHE A 150 -9.47 -4.61 12.15
N ALA A 151 -9.49 -3.85 11.05
CA ALA A 151 -8.40 -2.96 10.66
C ALA A 151 -8.15 -1.87 11.72
N LYS A 152 -9.21 -1.27 12.26
CA LYS A 152 -9.13 -0.22 13.29
C LYS A 152 -8.47 -0.69 14.59
N ASN A 153 -8.55 -1.98 14.93
CA ASN A 153 -7.88 -2.53 16.11
C ASN A 153 -6.36 -2.72 15.91
N LEU A 154 -5.85 -2.56 14.69
CA LEU A 154 -4.45 -2.78 14.33
C LEU A 154 -3.65 -1.48 14.11
N VAL A 155 -4.31 -0.32 14.11
CA VAL A 155 -3.72 1.00 13.79
C VAL A 155 -4.04 2.07 14.83
#